data_AF-Q181D7-F1
#
_entry.id   AF-Q181D7-F1
#
_cell.length_a   1.000
_cell.length_b   1.000
_cell.length_c   1.000
_cell.angle_alpha   90.00
_cell.angle_beta   90.00
_cell.angle_gamma   90.00
#
_symmetry.space_group_name_H-M   'P 1'
#
loop_
_entity.id
_entity.type
_entity.pdbx_description
1 polymer ?
#
loop_
_entity_poly.entity_id
_entity_poly.type
_entity_poly.pdbx_seq_one_letter_code
_entity_poly.pdbx_strand_id
1 'polypeptide(L)'
;MYTVDSTKILINMNLEKLEKIYSMIKDTSSISIIKEPNLATVMVRANESVKNTTFNLGEILVTECSVKVDESLGYGIVSENNNKKAIYLAVIDAVLHSNNSKFDELKNYINKSVYEENLRYEQEIIDEFSLINKTKVQFNAMD
;
A
#
# COMPACT_ATOMS: atom_id res chain seq x y z
N MET A 1 -13.23 -8.31 -12.28
CA MET A 1 -12.79 -6.97 -11.84
C MET A 1 -12.54 -7.08 -10.35
N TYR A 2 -11.28 -7.14 -9.93
CA TYR A 2 -10.92 -7.41 -8.53
C TYR A 2 -11.21 -6.17 -7.69
N THR A 3 -12.06 -6.31 -6.67
CA THR A 3 -12.53 -5.25 -5.75
C THR A 3 -11.57 -4.97 -4.58
N VAL A 4 -10.33 -5.46 -4.68
CA VAL A 4 -9.32 -5.33 -3.63
C VAL A 4 -8.69 -3.94 -3.71
N ASP A 5 -8.47 -3.31 -2.56
CA ASP A 5 -7.67 -2.08 -2.48
C ASP A 5 -6.21 -2.40 -2.80
N SER A 6 -5.84 -2.21 -4.07
CA SER A 6 -4.49 -2.48 -4.58
C SER A 6 -3.42 -1.72 -3.80
N THR A 7 -3.70 -0.47 -3.38
CA THR A 7 -2.74 0.35 -2.64
C THR A 7 -2.42 -0.28 -1.30
N LYS A 8 -3.45 -0.75 -0.56
CA LYS A 8 -3.26 -1.44 0.71
C LYS A 8 -2.36 -2.67 0.55
N ILE A 9 -2.57 -3.46 -0.50
CA ILE A 9 -1.79 -4.69 -0.71
C ILE A 9 -0.37 -4.36 -1.18
N LEU A 10 -0.20 -3.44 -2.12
CA LEU A 10 1.11 -3.04 -2.62
C LEU A 10 1.98 -2.45 -1.50
N ILE A 11 1.41 -1.65 -0.59
CA ILE A 11 2.13 -1.12 0.58
C ILE A 11 2.62 -2.24 1.51
N ASN A 12 1.89 -3.34 1.64
CA ASN A 12 2.28 -4.46 2.50
C ASN A 12 3.09 -5.53 1.76
N MET A 13 3.20 -5.44 0.44
CA MET A 13 3.98 -6.37 -0.37
C MET A 13 5.49 -6.28 -0.05
N ASN A 14 6.18 -7.41 -0.17
CA ASN A 14 7.62 -7.47 0.02
C ASN A 14 8.37 -6.58 -1.00
N LEU A 15 9.54 -6.08 -0.61
CA LEU A 15 10.29 -5.15 -1.45
C LEU A 15 10.76 -5.78 -2.77
N GLU A 16 11.11 -7.07 -2.74
CA GLU A 16 11.61 -7.82 -3.91
C GLU A 16 10.55 -7.95 -5.02
N LYS A 17 9.28 -8.21 -4.68
CA LYS A 17 8.19 -8.26 -5.66
C LYS A 17 7.94 -6.87 -6.25
N LEU A 18 7.97 -5.83 -5.42
CA LEU A 18 7.84 -4.45 -5.88
C LEU A 18 9.00 -4.06 -6.81
N GLU A 19 10.23 -4.45 -6.48
CA GLU A 19 11.42 -4.22 -7.31
C GLU A 19 11.32 -4.93 -8.66
N LYS A 20 10.79 -6.15 -8.69
CA LYS A 20 10.56 -6.90 -9.93
C LYS A 20 9.56 -6.17 -10.84
N ILE A 21 8.43 -5.70 -10.30
CA ILE A 21 7.44 -4.93 -11.05
C ILE A 21 8.06 -3.61 -11.54
N TYR A 22 8.75 -2.88 -10.66
CA TYR A 22 9.44 -1.65 -11.01
C TYR A 22 10.43 -1.84 -12.16
N SER A 23 11.20 -2.93 -12.15
CA SER A 23 12.18 -3.24 -13.21
C SER A 23 11.51 -3.45 -14.57
N MET A 24 10.37 -4.17 -14.61
CA MET A 24 9.58 -4.33 -15.84
C MET A 24 9.10 -2.98 -16.40
N ILE A 25 8.73 -2.03 -15.53
CA ILE A 25 8.32 -0.68 -15.95
C ILE A 25 9.52 0.12 -16.47
N LYS A 26 10.65 0.05 -15.75
CA LYS A 26 11.89 0.75 -16.11
C LYS A 26 12.44 0.33 -17.48
N ASP A 27 12.27 -0.93 -17.85
CA ASP A 27 12.76 -1.46 -19.14
C ASP A 27 11.88 -1.05 -20.33
N THR A 28 10.66 -0.59 -20.09
CA THR A 28 9.64 -0.35 -21.14
C THR A 28 9.18 1.10 -21.24
N SER A 29 9.55 1.95 -20.28
CA SER A 29 9.00 3.30 -20.14
C SER A 29 10.02 4.28 -19.57
N SER A 30 9.83 5.55 -19.90
CA SER A 30 10.62 6.64 -19.33
C SER A 30 10.11 6.96 -17.92
N ILE A 31 11.02 7.04 -16.95
CA ILE A 31 10.68 7.37 -15.56
C ILE A 31 11.42 8.66 -15.20
N SER A 32 10.69 9.67 -14.75
CA SER A 32 11.26 10.89 -14.19
C SER A 32 10.70 11.12 -12.79
N ILE A 33 11.57 11.50 -11.86
CA ILE A 33 11.19 11.85 -10.50
C ILE A 33 10.77 13.32 -10.51
N ILE A 34 9.53 13.59 -10.11
CA ILE A 34 9.01 14.97 -9.95
C ILE A 34 9.37 15.47 -8.56
N LYS A 35 9.20 14.62 -7.55
CA LYS A 35 9.52 14.88 -6.15
C LYS A 35 10.34 13.70 -5.63
N GLU A 36 11.62 13.98 -5.35
CA GLU A 36 12.54 13.02 -4.73
C GLU A 36 11.94 12.45 -3.45
N PRO A 37 12.22 11.17 -3.12
CA PRO A 37 11.74 10.60 -1.87
C PRO A 37 12.26 11.40 -0.69
N ASN A 38 11.35 12.02 0.04
CA ASN A 38 11.67 12.84 1.20
C ASN A 38 10.83 12.43 2.41
N LEU A 39 11.42 12.62 3.59
CA LEU A 39 10.69 12.46 4.85
C LEU A 39 9.67 13.59 4.99
N ALA A 40 8.50 13.23 5.49
CA ALA A 40 7.42 14.12 5.85
C ALA A 40 6.68 13.55 7.06
N THR A 41 5.75 14.31 7.61
CA THR A 41 4.86 13.82 8.67
C THR A 41 3.40 13.92 8.25
N VAL A 42 2.60 12.96 8.70
CA VAL A 42 1.15 12.96 8.52
C VAL A 42 0.47 13.02 9.88
N MET A 43 -0.44 13.98 10.04
CA MET A 43 -1.25 14.14 11.25
C MET A 43 -2.26 13.00 11.36
N VAL A 44 -2.10 12.16 12.39
CA VAL A 44 -3.07 11.13 12.74
C VAL A 44 -4.20 11.76 13.53
N ARG A 45 -5.43 11.53 13.06
CA ARG A 45 -6.66 11.99 13.72
C ARG A 45 -7.41 10.80 14.29
N ALA A 46 -7.90 10.95 15.51
CA ALA A 46 -8.72 9.95 16.20
C ALA A 46 -10.07 10.56 16.58
N ASN A 47 -11.09 9.71 16.70
CA ASN A 47 -12.40 10.10 17.21
C ASN A 47 -12.51 9.69 18.67
N GLU A 48 -12.91 10.63 19.52
CA GLU A 48 -13.20 10.38 20.93
C GLU A 48 -14.51 9.59 21.08
N SER A 49 -14.55 8.60 21.98
CA SER A 49 -15.61 7.60 22.00
C SER A 49 -16.95 8.06 22.58
N VAL A 50 -16.99 9.14 23.38
CA VAL A 50 -18.23 9.58 24.04
C VAL A 50 -18.98 10.62 23.20
N LYS A 51 -18.29 11.65 22.70
CA LYS A 51 -18.88 12.75 21.94
C LYS A 51 -18.65 12.62 20.43
N ASN A 52 -17.92 11.60 19.99
CA ASN A 52 -17.55 11.35 18.60
C ASN A 52 -16.87 12.56 17.94
N THR A 53 -16.08 13.31 18.72
CA THR A 53 -15.34 14.47 18.23
C THR A 53 -13.96 14.06 17.71
N THR A 54 -13.57 14.54 16.54
CA THR A 54 -12.24 14.32 15.97
C THR A 54 -11.20 15.21 16.66
N PHE A 55 -10.06 14.63 17.04
CA PHE A 55 -8.90 15.36 17.57
C PHE A 55 -7.59 14.85 16.96
N ASN A 56 -6.53 15.66 17.05
CA ASN A 56 -5.20 15.32 16.56
C ASN A 56 -4.48 14.45 17.60
N LEU A 57 -4.21 13.19 17.26
CA LEU A 57 -3.55 12.21 18.14
C LEU A 57 -2.03 12.39 18.14
N GLY A 58 -1.48 12.87 17.03
CA GLY A 58 -0.04 13.07 16.83
C GLY A 58 0.34 12.98 15.36
N GLU A 59 1.63 12.83 15.10
CA GLU A 59 2.19 12.73 13.75
C GLU A 59 2.87 11.37 13.55
N ILE A 60 2.76 10.84 12.33
CA ILE A 60 3.57 9.69 11.88
C ILE A 60 4.58 10.14 10.83
N LEU A 61 5.79 9.59 10.92
CA LEU A 61 6.83 9.81 9.91
C LEU A 61 6.51 8.98 8.66
N VAL A 62 6.57 9.61 7.50
CA VAL A 62 6.37 8.97 6.20
C VAL A 62 7.50 9.35 5.24
N THR A 63 7.72 8.52 4.22
CA THR A 63 8.46 8.89 3.01
C THR A 63 7.46 9.09 1.89
N GLU A 64 7.48 10.25 1.24
CA GLU A 64 6.66 10.58 0.09
C GLU A 64 7.51 10.74 -1.17
N CYS A 65 6.99 10.33 -2.32
CA CYS A 65 7.63 10.45 -3.62
C CYS A 65 6.56 10.68 -4.69
N SER A 66 6.89 11.44 -5.73
CA SER A 66 6.04 11.62 -6.91
C SER A 66 6.86 11.47 -8.17
N VAL A 67 6.32 10.73 -9.14
CA VAL A 67 7.01 10.40 -10.38
C VAL A 67 6.09 10.63 -11.58
N LYS A 68 6.71 10.74 -12.75
CA LYS A 68 6.04 10.65 -14.05
C LYS A 68 6.60 9.47 -14.82
N VAL A 69 5.72 8.55 -15.20
CA VAL A 69 6.01 7.42 -16.10
C VAL A 69 5.37 7.73 -17.45
N ASP A 70 6.20 8.05 -18.44
CA ASP A 70 5.80 8.67 -19.70
C ASP A 70 4.90 9.90 -19.51
N GLU A 71 3.57 9.75 -19.68
CA GLU A 71 2.58 10.81 -19.52
C GLU A 71 1.73 10.66 -18.24
N SER A 72 1.95 9.62 -17.44
CA SER A 72 1.14 9.29 -16.27
C SER A 72 1.85 9.68 -14.98
N LEU A 73 1.12 10.34 -14.07
CA LEU A 73 1.62 10.70 -12.75
C LEU A 73 1.33 9.58 -11.76
N GLY A 74 2.25 9.37 -10.83
CA GLY A 74 2.04 8.44 -9.73
C GLY A 74 2.70 8.89 -8.44
N TYR A 75 2.14 8.40 -7.34
CA TYR A 75 2.44 8.84 -5.99
C TYR A 75 2.74 7.64 -5.10
N GLY A 76 3.79 7.77 -4.28
CA GLY A 76 4.19 6.76 -3.33
C GLY A 76 4.32 7.39 -1.95
N ILE A 77 3.55 6.89 -1.00
CA ILE A 77 3.64 7.28 0.41
C ILE A 77 3.74 6.01 1.24
N VAL A 78 4.78 5.93 2.06
CA VAL A 78 5.03 4.78 2.95
C VAL A 78 5.41 5.27 4.33
N SER A 79 5.05 4.49 5.35
CA SER A 79 5.50 4.76 6.72
C SER A 79 7.02 4.68 6.82
N GLU A 80 7.57 5.47 7.74
CA GLU A 80 9.00 5.51 8.08
C GLU A 80 9.90 5.98 6.92
N ASN A 81 11.21 5.77 7.06
CA ASN A 81 12.22 6.10 6.06
C ASN A 81 12.43 4.94 5.09
N ASN A 82 11.75 4.97 3.93
CA ASN A 82 11.88 3.93 2.92
C ASN A 82 11.79 4.48 1.48
N ASN A 83 12.87 5.14 1.06
CA ASN A 83 13.00 5.77 -0.26
C ASN A 83 12.74 4.81 -1.42
N LYS A 84 13.29 3.59 -1.38
CA LYS A 84 13.11 2.59 -2.45
C LYS A 84 11.64 2.22 -2.61
N LYS A 85 10.96 1.91 -1.51
CA LYS A 85 9.56 1.50 -1.55
C LYS A 85 8.65 2.64 -1.99
N ALA A 86 8.92 3.88 -1.55
CA ALA A 86 8.20 5.07 -2.01
C ALA A 86 8.32 5.24 -3.53
N ILE A 87 9.54 5.13 -4.10
CA ILE A 87 9.74 5.22 -5.55
C ILE A 87 9.00 4.09 -6.28
N TYR A 88 9.18 2.83 -5.85
CA TYR A 88 8.57 1.68 -6.53
C TYR A 88 7.05 1.79 -6.55
N LEU A 89 6.43 2.18 -5.42
CA LEU A 89 4.99 2.39 -5.36
C LEU A 89 4.54 3.55 -6.24
N ALA A 90 5.26 4.68 -6.27
CA ALA A 90 4.91 5.80 -7.13
C ALA A 90 4.94 5.42 -8.62
N VAL A 91 5.91 4.62 -9.03
CA VAL A 91 6.03 4.15 -10.42
C VAL A 91 4.92 3.15 -10.77
N ILE A 92 4.61 2.22 -9.86
CA ILE A 92 3.51 1.26 -10.05
C ILE A 92 2.17 1.99 -10.10
N ASP A 93 1.95 2.98 -9.24
CA ASP A 93 0.75 3.81 -9.19
C ASP A 93 0.53 4.56 -10.52
N ALA A 94 1.59 5.15 -11.08
CA ALA A 94 1.54 5.82 -12.38
C ALA A 94 1.09 4.87 -13.51
N VAL A 95 1.61 3.64 -13.51
CA VAL A 95 1.26 2.62 -14.51
C VAL A 95 -0.18 2.15 -14.35
N LEU A 96 -0.64 1.89 -13.12
CA LEU A 96 -2.01 1.46 -12.85
C LEU A 96 -3.04 2.51 -13.30
N HIS A 97 -2.74 3.80 -13.09
CA HIS A 97 -3.61 4.92 -13.47
C HIS A 97 -3.40 5.44 -14.91
N SER A 98 -2.45 4.87 -15.66
CA SER A 98 -2.21 5.28 -17.04
C SER A 98 -3.38 4.91 -17.96
N ASN A 99 -3.70 5.73 -18.96
CA ASN A 99 -4.66 5.35 -20.01
C ASN A 99 -3.98 4.73 -21.26
N ASN A 100 -2.66 4.52 -21.21
CA ASN A 100 -1.93 3.95 -22.32
C ASN A 100 -2.05 2.42 -22.35
N SER A 101 -2.62 1.89 -23.45
CA SER A 101 -2.87 0.45 -23.63
C SER A 101 -1.61 -0.41 -23.64
N LYS A 102 -0.43 0.18 -23.87
CA LYS A 102 0.85 -0.55 -23.75
C LYS A 102 1.04 -1.18 -22.36
N PHE A 103 0.39 -0.62 -21.34
CA PHE A 103 0.46 -1.12 -19.96
C PHE A 103 -0.57 -2.19 -19.64
N ASP A 104 -1.50 -2.54 -20.54
CA ASP A 104 -2.61 -3.43 -20.21
C ASP A 104 -2.15 -4.82 -19.73
N GLU A 105 -1.14 -5.40 -20.40
CA GLU A 105 -0.56 -6.68 -19.98
C GLU A 105 0.12 -6.57 -18.61
N LEU A 106 0.88 -5.50 -18.39
CA LEU A 106 1.58 -5.27 -17.12
C LEU A 106 0.60 -4.99 -15.97
N LYS A 107 -0.48 -4.25 -16.22
CA LYS A 107 -1.56 -4.04 -15.26
C LYS A 107 -2.24 -5.35 -14.89
N ASN A 108 -2.49 -6.22 -15.87
CA ASN A 108 -3.05 -7.55 -15.60
C ASN A 108 -2.09 -8.39 -14.72
N TYR A 109 -0.78 -8.33 -14.99
CA TYR A 109 0.22 -8.98 -14.14
C TYR A 109 0.25 -8.42 -12.71
N ILE A 110 0.21 -7.09 -12.56
CA ILE A 110 0.18 -6.41 -11.25
C ILE A 110 -1.10 -6.80 -10.50
N ASN A 111 -2.26 -6.72 -11.14
CA ASN A 111 -3.56 -7.06 -10.54
C ASN A 111 -3.61 -8.52 -10.08
N LYS A 112 -3.04 -9.44 -10.88
CA LYS A 112 -2.90 -10.84 -10.49
C LYS A 112 -2.00 -10.99 -9.26
N SER A 113 -0.85 -10.31 -9.26
CA SER A 113 0.10 -10.35 -8.13
C SER A 113 -0.49 -9.77 -6.84
N VAL A 114 -1.28 -8.68 -6.96
CA VAL A 114 -2.05 -8.08 -5.86
C VAL A 114 -3.09 -9.06 -5.33
N TYR A 115 -3.83 -9.73 -6.21
CA TYR A 115 -4.82 -10.72 -5.79
C TYR A 115 -4.19 -11.90 -5.04
N GLU A 116 -3.07 -12.43 -5.53
CA GLU A 116 -2.34 -13.52 -4.89
C GLU A 116 -1.83 -13.11 -3.49
N GLU A 117 -1.27 -11.90 -3.34
CA GLU A 117 -0.87 -11.42 -2.00
C GLU A 117 -2.03 -11.11 -1.09
N ASN A 118 -3.17 -10.66 -1.63
CA ASN A 118 -4.36 -10.47 -0.81
C ASN A 118 -4.83 -11.79 -0.19
N LEU A 119 -4.86 -12.88 -0.96
CA LEU A 119 -5.23 -14.20 -0.43
C LEU A 119 -4.29 -14.64 0.71
N ARG A 120 -2.99 -14.39 0.54
CA ARG A 120 -2.01 -14.69 1.59
C ARG A 120 -2.22 -13.82 2.84
N TYR A 121 -2.43 -12.52 2.64
CA TYR A 121 -2.66 -11.57 3.74
C TYR A 121 -3.93 -11.91 4.55
N GLU A 122 -5.02 -12.29 3.87
CA GLU A 122 -6.25 -12.75 4.53
C GLU A 122 -6.01 -14.02 5.36
N GLN A 123 -5.19 -14.96 4.86
CA GLN A 123 -4.82 -16.15 5.62
C GLN A 123 -4.00 -15.81 6.88
N GLU A 124 -3.04 -14.89 6.76
CA GLU A 124 -2.23 -14.42 7.89
C GLU A 124 -3.11 -13.79 8.98
N ILE A 125 -4.13 -13.00 8.60
CA ILE A 125 -5.11 -12.43 9.54
C ILE A 125 -5.91 -13.52 10.26
N ILE A 126 -6.36 -14.56 9.54
CA ILE A 126 -7.12 -15.67 10.14
C ILE A 126 -6.26 -16.41 11.18
N ASP A 127 -4.99 -16.66 10.83
CA ASP A 127 -4.05 -17.36 11.70
C ASP A 127 -3.73 -16.53 12.96
N GLU A 128 -3.52 -15.22 12.80
CA GLU A 128 -3.31 -14.28 13.91
C GLU A 128 -4.54 -14.25 14.83
N PHE A 129 -5.75 -14.15 14.26
CA PHE A 129 -6.99 -14.14 15.02
C PHE A 129 -7.17 -15.43 15.83
N SER A 130 -6.82 -16.58 15.26
CA SER A 130 -6.83 -17.88 15.95
C SER A 130 -5.91 -17.88 17.17
N LEU A 131 -4.73 -17.25 17.07
CA LEU A 131 -3.79 -17.12 18.19
C LEU A 131 -4.34 -16.20 19.29
N ILE A 132 -4.87 -15.02 18.93
CA ILE A 132 -5.47 -14.06 19.87
C ILE A 132 -6.64 -14.70 20.61
N ASN A 133 -7.50 -15.44 19.92
CA ASN A 133 -8.69 -16.06 20.51
C ASN A 133 -8.36 -17.08 21.62
N LYS A 134 -7.14 -17.64 21.66
CA LYS A 134 -6.67 -18.50 22.77
C LYS A 134 -6.55 -17.75 24.09
N THR A 135 -6.44 -16.42 24.06
CA THR A 135 -6.36 -15.55 25.25
C THR A 135 -7.72 -15.05 25.73
N LYS A 136 -8.81 -15.43 25.05
CA LYS A 136 -10.16 -14.98 25.38
C LYS A 136 -10.65 -15.62 26.68
N VAL A 137 -10.90 -14.81 27.70
CA VAL A 137 -11.51 -15.26 28.96
C VAL A 137 -12.95 -15.69 28.71
N GLN A 138 -13.30 -16.89 29.16
CA GLN A 138 -14.67 -17.40 29.14
C GLN A 138 -15.33 -17.13 30.49
N PHE A 139 -16.43 -16.37 30.48
CA PHE A 139 -17.32 -16.22 31.62
C PHE A 139 -18.57 -17.08 31.38
N ASN A 140 -19.03 -17.77 32.43
CA ASN A 140 -20.33 -18.44 32.42
C ASN A 140 -21.39 -17.45 32.93
N ALA A 141 -22.48 -17.27 32.19
CA ALA A 141 -23.69 -16.67 32.75
C ALA A 141 -24.35 -17.74 33.64
N MET A 142 -24.52 -17.44 34.93
CA MET A 142 -25.34 -18.26 35.82
C MET A 142 -26.81 -17.84 35.61
N ASP A 143 -27.66 -18.80 35.24
CA ASP A 143 -29.13 -18.65 35.27
C ASP A 143 -29.65 -18.59 36.72
#